data_AF-A0A356NI66-F1
#
_entry.id   AF-A0A356NI66-F1
#
_cell.length_a   1.000
_cell.length_b   1.000
_cell.length_c   1.000
_cell.angle_alpha   90.00
_cell.angle_beta   90.00
_cell.angle_gamma   90.00
#
_symmetry.space_group_name_H-M   'P 1'
#
loop_
_entity.id
_entity.type
_entity.pdbx_description
1 polymer ?
#
loop_
_entity_poly.entity_id
_entity_poly.type
_entity_poly.pdbx_seq_one_letter_code
_entity_poly.pdbx_strand_id
1 'polypeptide(L)' 'NRGVELDSEIADSDRSVILDQVTNGLAVRMAVLFLISGGDPSKETGDKPST' A
#
# COMPACT_ATOMS: atom_id res chain seq x y z
N ASN A 1 -8.49 5.13 -17.97
CA ASN A 1 -9.29 6.38 -17.86
C ASN A 1 -10.73 6.03 -17.56
N ARG A 2 -11.35 6.80 -16.66
CA ARG A 2 -12.78 6.66 -16.35
C ARG A 2 -13.61 6.97 -17.60
N GLY A 3 -14.67 6.20 -17.84
CA GLY A 3 -15.55 6.37 -18.99
C GLY A 3 -14.94 6.01 -20.35
N VAL A 4 -13.70 5.49 -20.39
CA VAL A 4 -13.05 5.00 -21.61
C VAL A 4 -12.61 3.55 -21.43
N GLU A 5 -11.74 3.26 -20.47
CA GLU A 5 -11.25 1.90 -20.18
C GLU A 5 -11.79 1.32 -18.87
N LEU A 6 -12.34 2.16 -17.98
CA LEU A 6 -12.97 1.75 -16.73
C LEU A 6 -14.29 2.51 -16.56
N ASP A 7 -15.38 1.80 -16.36
CA ASP A 7 -16.67 2.43 -16.07
C ASP A 7 -16.61 3.21 -14.75
N SER A 8 -17.14 4.43 -14.74
CA SER A 8 -17.13 5.29 -13.56
C SER A 8 -17.98 4.71 -12.42
N GLU A 9 -19.13 4.10 -12.75
CA GLU A 9 -20.01 3.50 -11.72
C GLU A 9 -19.32 2.30 -11.06
N ILE A 10 -18.56 1.52 -11.82
CA ILE A 10 -17.77 0.40 -11.27
C ILE A 10 -16.60 0.91 -10.43
N ALA A 11 -15.89 1.94 -10.92
CA ALA A 11 -14.77 2.54 -10.21
C ALA A 11 -15.17 3.15 -8.86
N ASP A 12 -16.39 3.70 -8.75
CA ASP A 12 -16.94 4.33 -7.54
C ASP A 12 -17.87 3.44 -6.73
N SER A 13 -18.12 2.21 -7.17
CA SER A 13 -19.00 1.28 -6.46
C SER A 13 -18.46 0.92 -5.07
N ASP A 14 -19.36 0.54 -4.16
CA ASP A 14 -19.01 0.03 -2.82
C ASP A 14 -18.14 -1.25 -2.85
N ARG A 15 -18.09 -1.91 -4.00
CA ARG A 15 -17.29 -3.13 -4.24
C ARG A 15 -15.94 -2.82 -4.90
N SER A 16 -15.67 -1.55 -5.20
CA SER A 16 -14.41 -1.10 -5.80
C SER A 16 -13.26 -1.23 -4.81
N VAL A 17 -12.18 -1.88 -5.24
CA VAL A 17 -10.95 -2.07 -4.44
C VAL A 17 -9.77 -1.24 -4.97
N ILE A 18 -10.03 -0.28 -5.85
CA ILE A 18 -8.93 0.44 -6.54
C ILE A 18 -8.08 1.27 -5.57
N LEU A 19 -8.70 1.88 -4.56
CA LEU A 19 -7.98 2.66 -3.54
C LEU A 19 -7.19 1.76 -2.59
N ASP A 20 -7.73 0.59 -2.24
CA ASP A 20 -7.01 -0.43 -1.47
C ASP A 20 -5.82 -0.95 -2.25
N GLN A 21 -5.97 -1.20 -3.56
CA GLN A 21 -4.85 -1.61 -4.42
C GLN A 21 -3.75 -0.54 -4.50
N VAL A 22 -4.10 0.74 -4.60
CA VAL A 22 -3.11 1.84 -4.59
C VAL A 22 -2.39 1.90 -3.24
N THR A 23 -3.14 1.83 -2.15
CA THR A 23 -2.59 1.86 -0.78
C THR A 23 -1.65 0.67 -0.53
N ASN A 24 -2.10 -0.53 -0.87
CA ASN A 24 -1.30 -1.75 -0.74
C ASN A 24 -0.07 -1.71 -1.65
N GLY A 25 -0.20 -1.18 -2.87
CA GLY A 25 0.91 -0.99 -3.79
C GLY A 25 1.97 -0.03 -3.26
N LEU A 26 1.55 1.06 -2.59
CA LEU A 26 2.47 1.96 -1.89
C LEU A 26 3.22 1.22 -0.78
N ALA A 27 2.51 0.52 0.10
CA ALA A 27 3.12 -0.22 1.22
C ALA A 27 4.17 -1.24 0.72
N VAL A 28 3.85 -2.01 -0.32
CA VAL A 28 4.77 -2.98 -0.92
C VAL A 28 6.00 -2.29 -1.50
N ARG A 29 5.85 -1.20 -2.25
CA ARG A 29 6.99 -0.46 -2.80
C ARG A 29 7.86 0.13 -1.70
N MET A 30 7.25 0.68 -0.65
CA MET A 30 7.99 1.21 0.50
C MET A 30 8.78 0.11 1.21
N ALA A 31 8.19 -1.07 1.40
CA ALA A 31 8.88 -2.22 1.97
C ALA A 31 10.05 -2.69 1.08
N VAL A 32 9.86 -2.77 -0.24
CA VAL A 32 10.92 -3.15 -1.18
C VAL A 32 12.06 -2.12 -1.18
N LEU A 33 11.74 -0.83 -1.24
CA LEU A 33 12.74 0.25 -1.18
C LEU A 33 13.49 0.25 0.15
N PHE A 34 12.78 0.02 1.26
CA PHE A 34 13.39 -0.11 2.58
C PHE A 34 14.43 -1.24 2.59
N LEU A 35 14.05 -2.45 2.15
CA LEU A 35 14.95 -3.61 2.13
C LEU A 35 16.17 -3.39 1.22
N ILE A 36 15.98 -2.85 0.02
CA ILE A 36 17.07 -2.60 -0.94
C ILE A 36 17.99 -1.47 -0.46
N SER A 37 17.45 -0.51 0.30
CA SER A 37 18.22 0.57 0.92
C SER A 37 19.00 0.12 2.17
N GLY A 38 19.03 -1.19 2.47
CA GLY A 38 19.73 -1.75 3.63
C GLY A 38 18.92 -1.70 4.93
N GLY A 39 17.61 -1.45 4.84
CA GLY A 39 16.69 -1.58 5.97
C GLY A 39 16.63 -3.02 6.48
N ASP A 40 16.60 -3.17 7.80
CA ASP A 40 16.57 -4.48 8.47
C ASP A 40 15.23 -4.62 9.23
N PRO A 41 14.28 -5.41 8.72
CA PRO A 41 12.96 -5.57 9.34
C PRO A 41 13.05 -6.26 10.71
N SER A 42 14.15 -6.95 11.02
CA SER A 42 14.34 -7.56 12.34
C SER A 42 14.70 -6.55 13.43
N LYS A 43 15.19 -5.35 13.06
CA LYS A 43 15.58 -4.30 14.02
C LYS A 43 14.41 -3.46 14.54
N GLU A 44 13.27 -3.41 13.84
CA GLU A 44 12.11 -2.63 14.29
C GLU A 44 11.32 -3.30 15.43
N THR A 45 11.60 -4.56 15.78
CA THR A 45 10.92 -5.25 16.90
C THR A 45 11.46 -4.82 18.29
N GLY A 46 12.32 -3.81 18.35
CA GLY A 46 13.08 -3.43 19.56
C GLY A 46 12.51 -2.28 20.41
N ASP A 47 11.49 -1.54 19.96
CA ASP A 47 10.95 -0.40 20.71
C ASP A 47 9.48 -0.63 21.09
N LYS A 48 9.25 -1.46 22.11
CA LYS A 48 8.02 -1.34 22.89
C LYS A 48 8.20 -0.12 23.81
N PRO A 49 7.32 0.89 23.75
CA PRO A 49 7.39 1.99 24.69
C PRO A 49 7.26 1.42 26.10
N SER A 50 8.30 1.61 26.89
CA SER A 50 8.35 1.20 28.29
C SER A 50 7.71 2.27 29.15
N THR A 51 6.38 2.35 29.14
CA THR A 51 5.52 2.90 30.21
C THR A 51 4.09 2.45 30.00
#